data_AF-A0A367LXD4-F1
#
_entry.id   AF-A0A367LXD4-F1
#
_cell.length_a   1.000
_cell.length_b   1.000
_cell.length_c   1.000
_cell.angle_alpha   90.00
_cell.angle_beta   90.00
_cell.angle_gamma   90.00
#
_symmetry.space_group_name_H-M   'P 1'
#
loop_
_entity.id
_entity.type
_entity.pdbx_description
1 polymer ?
#
loop_
_entity_poly.entity_id
_entity_poly.type
_entity_poly.pdbx_seq_one_letter_code
_entity_poly.pdbx_strand_id
1 'polypeptide(L)'
;LEEPGCAVHYVENGLINSLFGLLCWEAIFAAIPGAFFHPFHSAPADLHSADFRQRRAALFEACLGRLEDGSYRDAIRCRYRDKFGMQSPFVYWELLGEELLEQALDCLPAAHLRAWFERLLEDIPGNRAGLP
;
A
#
# COMPACT_ATOMS: atom_id res chain seq x y z
N LEU A 1 -11.25 9.95 22.61
CA LEU A 1 -10.59 9.73 23.91
C LEU A 1 -9.09 9.71 23.61
N GLU A 2 -8.45 10.86 23.73
CA GLU A 2 -6.98 10.95 23.72
C GLU A 2 -6.53 10.93 25.17
N GLU A 3 -5.67 9.97 25.51
CA GLU A 3 -4.92 9.97 26.77
C GLU A 3 -3.50 10.50 26.50
N PRO A 4 -2.85 11.18 27.46
CA PRO A 4 -1.47 11.63 27.27
C PRO A 4 -0.55 10.43 26.97
N GLY A 5 -0.05 10.35 25.74
CA GLY A 5 0.80 9.26 25.24
C GLY A 5 0.10 8.24 24.31
N CYS A 6 -1.21 8.37 24.08
CA CYS A 6 -1.96 7.49 23.19
C CYS A 6 -2.65 8.31 22.08
N ALA A 7 -2.06 8.31 20.88
CA ALA A 7 -2.67 8.91 19.70
C ALA A 7 -3.67 7.92 19.08
N VAL A 8 -4.94 8.32 19.01
CA VAL A 8 -6.01 7.52 18.41
C VAL A 8 -6.39 8.15 17.07
N HIS A 9 -6.12 7.44 15.98
CA HIS A 9 -6.45 7.89 14.63
C HIS A 9 -7.59 7.04 14.06
N TYR A 10 -8.62 7.70 13.53
CA TYR A 10 -9.69 7.01 12.81
C TYR A 10 -9.24 6.79 11.37
N VAL A 11 -8.68 5.61 11.09
CA VAL A 11 -8.04 5.30 9.80
C VAL A 11 -8.74 4.21 8.99
N GLU A 12 -9.77 3.55 9.54
CA GLU A 12 -10.46 2.40 8.96
C GLU A 12 -9.50 1.49 8.16
N ASN A 13 -9.83 1.20 6.90
CA ASN A 13 -9.02 0.42 5.96
C ASN A 13 -7.93 1.25 5.27
N GLY A 14 -7.98 2.58 5.41
CA GLY A 14 -7.20 3.53 4.63
C GLY A 14 -5.72 3.51 4.95
N LEU A 15 -5.33 3.31 6.22
CA LEU A 15 -3.92 3.24 6.60
C LEU A 15 -3.22 2.03 6.00
N ILE A 16 -3.75 0.82 6.21
CA ILE A 16 -3.14 -0.43 5.72
C ILE A 16 -3.11 -0.44 4.19
N ASN A 17 -4.20 -0.02 3.53
CA ASN A 17 -4.23 0.11 2.07
C ASN A 17 -3.17 1.11 1.58
N SER A 18 -3.00 2.24 2.25
CA SER A 18 -2.01 3.25 1.85
C SER A 18 -0.58 2.74 2.01
N LEU A 19 -0.26 2.06 3.12
CA LEU A 19 1.06 1.46 3.33
C LEU A 19 1.37 0.40 2.28
N PHE A 20 0.39 -0.44 1.93
CA PHE A 20 0.50 -1.41 0.84
C PHE A 20 0.78 -0.71 -0.49
N GLY A 21 -0.02 0.32 -0.82
CA GLY A 21 0.09 1.08 -2.06
C GLY A 21 1.44 1.80 -2.20
N LEU A 22 1.99 2.31 -1.10
CA LEU A 22 3.31 2.93 -1.07
C LEU A 22 4.43 1.89 -1.24
N LEU A 23 4.38 0.77 -0.54
CA LEU A 23 5.41 -0.26 -0.66
C LEU A 23 5.41 -0.93 -2.04
N CYS A 24 4.23 -1.24 -2.57
CA CYS A 24 4.05 -1.98 -3.82
C CYS A 24 3.79 -1.07 -5.03
N TRP A 25 4.08 0.23 -4.93
CA TRP A 25 3.79 1.21 -5.99
C TRP A 25 4.32 0.77 -7.36
N GLU A 26 5.56 0.28 -7.40
CA GLU A 26 6.22 -0.14 -8.63
C GLU A 26 5.58 -1.39 -9.25
N ALA A 27 5.07 -2.31 -8.43
CA ALA A 27 4.31 -3.45 -8.90
C ALA A 27 2.93 -3.02 -9.43
N ILE A 28 2.20 -2.18 -8.68
CA ILE A 28 0.86 -1.71 -9.04
C ILE A 28 0.89 -0.95 -10.38
N PHE A 29 1.85 -0.06 -10.56
CA PHE A 29 2.00 0.78 -11.76
C PHE A 29 3.00 0.23 -12.79
N ALA A 30 3.34 -1.06 -12.69
CA ALA A 30 4.18 -1.72 -13.68
C ALA A 30 3.59 -1.65 -15.08
N ALA A 31 4.43 -1.38 -16.08
CA ALA A 31 4.05 -1.29 -17.49
C ALA A 31 3.79 -2.67 -18.12
N ILE A 32 2.84 -3.42 -17.58
CA ILE A 32 2.38 -4.70 -18.13
C ILE A 32 1.51 -4.42 -19.38
N PRO A 33 1.68 -5.16 -20.49
CA PRO A 33 0.83 -5.00 -21.66
C PRO A 33 -0.66 -5.10 -21.32
N GLY A 34 -1.43 -4.08 -21.70
CA GLY A 34 -2.87 -3.99 -21.41
C GLY A 34 -3.23 -3.42 -20.04
N ALA A 35 -2.28 -3.13 -19.16
CA ALA A 35 -2.56 -2.52 -17.85
C ALA A 35 -2.91 -1.03 -17.96
N PHE A 36 -2.25 -0.30 -18.85
CA PHE A 36 -2.45 1.13 -19.07
C PHE A 36 -2.48 1.43 -20.57
N PHE A 37 -3.56 2.05 -21.07
CA PHE A 37 -3.72 2.37 -22.50
C PHE A 37 -4.09 3.84 -22.75
N HIS A 38 -4.26 4.65 -21.70
CA HIS A 38 -4.36 6.10 -21.78
C HIS A 38 -3.79 6.80 -20.52
N PRO A 39 -3.40 8.10 -20.57
CA PRO A 39 -2.76 8.80 -19.46
C PRO A 39 -3.60 8.99 -18.18
N PHE A 40 -4.93 8.83 -18.27
CA PHE A 40 -5.86 9.13 -17.17
C PHE A 40 -6.20 7.94 -16.26
N HIS A 41 -5.48 6.83 -16.35
CA HIS A 41 -5.72 5.69 -15.48
C HIS A 41 -5.22 5.97 -14.05
N SER A 42 -6.13 5.94 -13.10
CA SER A 42 -5.80 5.94 -11.67
C SER A 42 -5.31 4.58 -11.18
N ALA A 43 -5.60 3.50 -11.90
CA ALA A 43 -5.27 2.11 -11.57
C ALA A 43 -5.07 1.28 -12.85
N PRO A 44 -4.30 0.17 -12.78
CA PRO A 44 -4.17 -0.73 -13.92
C PRO A 44 -5.52 -1.38 -14.25
N ALA A 45 -5.84 -1.52 -15.53
CA ALA A 45 -7.12 -2.08 -15.99
C ALA A 45 -7.33 -3.53 -15.53
N ASP A 46 -6.25 -4.27 -15.26
CA ASP A 46 -6.28 -5.64 -14.77
C ASP A 46 -6.25 -5.75 -13.23
N LEU A 47 -6.44 -4.66 -12.47
CA LEU A 47 -6.40 -4.68 -10.99
C LEU A 47 -7.36 -5.69 -10.35
N HIS A 48 -8.49 -5.99 -11.01
CA HIS A 48 -9.49 -6.94 -10.51
C HIS A 48 -9.42 -8.29 -11.23
N SER A 49 -8.39 -8.50 -12.05
CA SER A 49 -8.15 -9.79 -12.70
C SER A 49 -7.55 -10.79 -11.71
N ALA A 50 -7.97 -12.06 -11.80
CA ALA A 50 -7.44 -13.13 -10.96
C ALA A 50 -5.92 -13.35 -11.16
N ASP A 51 -5.38 -12.97 -12.32
CA ASP A 51 -3.96 -13.07 -12.64
C ASP A 51 -3.16 -11.78 -12.39
N PHE A 52 -3.76 -10.75 -11.76
CA PHE A 52 -3.11 -9.47 -11.47
C PHE A 52 -1.77 -9.64 -10.73
N ARG A 53 -1.80 -10.41 -9.63
CA ARG A 53 -0.61 -10.76 -8.84
C ARG A 53 0.35 -11.59 -9.69
N GLN A 54 -0.15 -12.60 -10.40
CA GLN A 54 0.68 -13.52 -11.19
C GLN A 54 1.52 -12.78 -12.24
N ARG A 55 0.91 -11.84 -12.97
CA ARG A 55 1.60 -11.01 -13.99
C ARG A 55 2.71 -10.13 -13.42
N ARG A 56 2.68 -9.87 -12.12
CA ARG A 56 3.61 -8.98 -11.39
C ARG A 56 4.33 -9.69 -10.25
N ALA A 57 4.35 -11.02 -10.24
CA ALA A 57 4.78 -11.81 -9.09
C ALA A 57 6.18 -11.42 -8.60
N ALA A 58 7.15 -11.32 -9.52
CA ALA A 58 8.51 -10.91 -9.17
C ALA A 58 8.60 -9.49 -8.58
N LEU A 59 7.77 -8.55 -9.06
CA LEU A 59 7.74 -7.19 -8.53
C LEU A 59 7.11 -7.14 -7.14
N PHE A 60 6.02 -7.88 -6.92
CA PHE A 60 5.41 -7.98 -5.60
C PHE A 60 6.36 -8.63 -4.59
N GLU A 61 7.02 -9.73 -4.93
CA GLU A 61 8.01 -10.36 -4.05
C GLU A 61 9.19 -9.42 -3.75
N ALA A 62 9.66 -8.64 -4.73
CA ALA A 62 10.69 -7.64 -4.50
C ALA A 62 10.23 -6.54 -3.52
N CYS A 63 9.00 -6.04 -3.67
CA CYS A 63 8.43 -5.03 -2.77
C CYS A 63 8.21 -5.59 -1.36
N LEU A 64 7.62 -6.78 -1.22
CA LEU A 64 7.35 -7.43 0.06
C LEU A 64 8.62 -7.90 0.75
N GLY A 65 9.66 -8.29 0.01
CA GLY A 65 10.97 -8.65 0.55
C GLY A 65 11.63 -7.53 1.35
N ARG A 66 11.29 -6.26 1.08
CA ARG A 66 11.78 -5.10 1.85
C ARG A 66 11.28 -5.08 3.30
N LEU A 67 10.22 -5.82 3.60
CA LEU A 67 9.73 -6.01 4.97
C LEU A 67 10.70 -6.87 5.79
N GLU A 68 11.43 -7.77 5.13
CA GLU A 68 12.37 -8.70 5.77
C GLU A 68 13.71 -8.05 6.07
N ASP A 69 14.22 -7.23 5.15
CA ASP A 69 15.52 -6.55 5.30
C ASP A 69 15.42 -5.21 6.07
N GLY A 70 14.20 -4.77 6.40
CA GLY A 70 13.94 -3.53 7.13
C GLY A 70 13.97 -2.26 6.25
N SER A 71 14.30 -2.38 4.95
CA SER A 71 14.37 -1.25 4.03
C SER A 71 12.99 -0.67 3.67
N TYR A 72 11.89 -1.34 4.04
CA TYR A 72 10.53 -0.89 3.77
C TYR A 72 10.20 0.49 4.36
N ARG A 73 10.79 0.88 5.50
CA ARG A 73 10.50 2.18 6.12
C ARG A 73 10.97 3.33 5.22
N ASP A 74 12.22 3.26 4.78
CA ASP A 74 12.79 4.26 3.88
C ASP A 74 12.16 4.19 2.48
N ALA A 75 11.81 2.99 2.03
CA ALA A 75 11.03 2.78 0.81
C ALA A 75 9.74 3.61 0.81
N ILE A 76 8.96 3.45 1.87
CA ILE A 76 7.64 4.06 2.03
C ILE A 76 7.79 5.57 2.16
N ARG A 77 8.74 6.07 2.97
CA ARG A 77 9.01 7.52 3.10
C ARG A 77 9.41 8.17 1.77
N CYS A 78 10.34 7.56 1.05
CA CYS A 78 10.74 8.05 -0.27
C CYS A 78 9.56 8.02 -1.25
N ARG A 79 8.80 6.92 -1.28
CA ARG A 79 7.67 6.79 -2.19
C ARG A 79 6.54 7.77 -1.86
N TYR A 80 6.29 8.03 -0.57
CA TYR A 80 5.35 9.03 -0.10
C TYR A 80 5.71 10.42 -0.64
N ARG A 81 6.97 10.86 -0.47
CA ARG A 81 7.42 12.16 -0.98
C ARG A 81 7.39 12.25 -2.52
N ASP A 82 7.84 11.20 -3.20
CA ASP A 82 7.94 11.18 -4.66
C ASP A 82 6.58 11.19 -5.37
N LYS A 83 5.55 10.62 -4.73
CA LYS A 83 4.24 10.33 -5.36
C LYS A 83 3.09 11.05 -4.67
N PHE A 84 3.37 11.92 -3.71
CA PHE A 84 2.34 12.66 -2.98
C PHE A 84 1.37 13.34 -3.95
N GLY A 85 0.07 13.12 -3.73
CA GLY A 85 -1.01 13.66 -4.57
C GLY A 85 -1.26 12.93 -5.90
N MET A 86 -0.48 11.91 -6.25
CA MET A 86 -0.76 11.09 -7.44
C MET A 86 -1.96 10.17 -7.21
N GLN A 87 -2.86 10.10 -8.18
CA GLN A 87 -4.03 9.21 -8.11
C GLN A 87 -3.60 7.74 -7.99
N SER A 88 -4.20 7.02 -7.03
CA SER A 88 -3.89 5.62 -6.72
C SER A 88 -5.12 4.90 -6.19
N PRO A 89 -5.29 3.59 -6.49
CA PRO A 89 -6.42 2.83 -5.95
C PRO A 89 -6.29 2.49 -4.47
N PHE A 90 -5.09 2.65 -3.88
CA PHE A 90 -4.80 2.21 -2.52
C PHE A 90 -4.37 3.34 -1.58
N VAL A 91 -3.79 4.42 -2.09
CA VAL A 91 -3.20 5.48 -1.25
C VAL A 91 -4.17 6.63 -1.04
N TYR A 92 -4.52 6.89 0.22
CA TYR A 92 -5.42 7.94 0.65
C TYR A 92 -4.63 9.12 1.22
N TRP A 93 -4.15 10.02 0.36
CA TRP A 93 -3.26 11.12 0.75
C TRP A 93 -3.86 12.10 1.77
N GLU A 94 -5.16 12.37 1.68
CA GLU A 94 -5.85 13.26 2.62
C GLU A 94 -5.95 12.67 4.04
N LEU A 95 -5.90 11.34 4.16
CA LEU A 95 -5.91 10.63 5.43
C LEU A 95 -4.49 10.43 5.97
N LEU A 96 -3.55 10.07 5.09
CA LEU A 96 -2.19 9.71 5.46
C LEU A 96 -1.32 10.96 5.60
N GLY A 97 -1.41 11.63 6.74
CA GLY A 97 -0.46 12.68 7.12
C GLY A 97 0.92 12.13 7.49
N GLU A 98 1.94 12.99 7.48
CA GLU A 98 3.34 12.62 7.77
C GLU A 98 3.50 12.07 9.20
N GLU A 99 2.83 12.68 10.19
CA GLU A 99 2.87 12.19 11.58
C GLU A 99 2.26 10.78 11.73
N LEU A 100 1.10 10.55 11.11
CA LEU A 100 0.45 9.24 11.11
C LEU A 100 1.32 8.19 10.41
N LEU A 101 1.96 8.56 9.30
CA LEU A 101 2.86 7.69 8.56
C LEU A 101 4.03 7.24 9.45
N GLU A 102 4.72 8.18 10.11
CA GLU A 102 5.85 7.86 10.97
C GLU A 102 5.43 7.01 12.17
N GLN A 103 4.34 7.36 12.85
CA GLN A 103 3.78 6.56 13.94
C GLN A 103 3.44 5.12 13.49
N ALA A 104 2.86 4.96 12.30
CA ALA A 104 2.55 3.65 11.76
C ALA A 104 3.83 2.83 11.45
N LEU A 105 4.87 3.45 10.90
CA LEU A 105 6.13 2.78 10.58
C LEU A 105 6.91 2.33 11.83
N ASP A 106 6.77 3.06 12.93
CA ASP A 106 7.42 2.75 14.20
C ASP A 106 6.62 1.72 15.02
N CYS A 107 5.29 1.80 15.01
CA CYS A 107 4.43 0.94 15.82
C CYS A 107 4.04 -0.39 15.15
N LEU A 108 3.97 -0.45 13.81
CA LEU A 108 3.49 -1.64 13.11
C LEU A 108 4.65 -2.62 12.82
N PRO A 109 4.59 -3.87 13.33
CA PRO A 109 5.58 -4.89 13.01
C PRO A 109 5.56 -5.26 11.52
N ALA A 110 6.73 -5.41 10.92
CA ALA A 110 6.87 -5.81 9.51
C ALA A 110 6.16 -7.15 9.19
N ALA A 111 6.19 -8.11 10.12
CA ALA A 111 5.50 -9.39 9.97
C ALA A 111 3.97 -9.23 9.87
N HIS A 112 3.39 -8.28 10.60
CA HIS A 112 1.95 -7.99 10.52
C HIS A 112 1.60 -7.31 9.21
N LEU A 113 2.43 -6.33 8.78
CA LEU A 113 2.29 -5.69 7.48
C LEU A 113 2.30 -6.74 6.36
N ARG A 114 3.24 -7.69 6.41
CA ARG A 114 3.30 -8.78 5.44
C ARG A 114 2.02 -9.60 5.41
N ALA A 115 1.52 -10.04 6.58
CA ALA A 115 0.30 -10.84 6.66
C ALA A 115 -0.93 -10.09 6.07
N TRP A 116 -1.05 -8.79 6.35
CA TRP A 116 -2.14 -7.97 5.81
C TRP A 116 -2.00 -7.76 4.30
N PHE A 117 -0.80 -7.52 3.79
CA PHE A 117 -0.56 -7.31 2.36
C PHE A 117 -0.79 -8.59 1.55
N GLU A 118 -0.37 -9.75 2.07
CA GLU A 118 -0.65 -11.05 1.45
C GLU A 118 -2.15 -11.31 1.38
N ARG A 119 -2.89 -11.09 2.48
CA ARG A 119 -4.35 -11.20 2.49
C ARG A 119 -5.01 -10.23 1.49
N LEU A 120 -4.53 -9.00 1.39
CA LEU A 120 -5.05 -8.04 0.42
C LEU A 120 -4.82 -8.51 -1.03
N LEU A 121 -3.66 -9.12 -1.31
CA LEU A 121 -3.32 -9.65 -2.64
C LEU A 121 -4.08 -10.92 -3.01
N GLU A 122 -4.55 -11.71 -2.04
CA GLU A 122 -5.39 -12.90 -2.28
C GLU A 122 -6.74 -12.52 -2.91
N ASP A 123 -7.36 -11.42 -2.45
CA ASP A 123 -8.62 -10.91 -2.98
C ASP A 123 -8.72 -9.38 -2.77
N ILE A 124 -8.18 -8.61 -3.71
CA ILE A 124 -8.18 -7.15 -3.66
C ILE A 124 -9.62 -6.57 -3.58
N PRO A 125 -10.61 -7.01 -4.37
CA PRO A 125 -11.99 -6.52 -4.22
C PRO A 125 -12.66 -6.91 -2.89
N GLY A 126 -12.44 -8.12 -2.38
CA GLY A 126 -13.04 -8.57 -1.12
C GLY A 126 -12.37 -8.04 0.15
N ASN A 127 -11.05 -7.86 0.14
CA ASN A 127 -10.26 -7.57 1.34
C ASN A 127 -9.84 -6.10 1.49
N ARG A 128 -10.20 -5.21 0.56
CA ARG A 128 -9.92 -3.77 0.68
C ARG A 128 -10.77 -3.05 1.74
N ALA A 129 -11.84 -3.68 2.20
CA ALA A 129 -12.79 -3.13 3.17
C ALA A 129 -13.04 -4.13 4.30
N GLY A 130 -13.26 -3.64 5.52
CA GLY A 130 -13.60 -4.47 6.69
C GLY A 130 -12.41 -4.84 7.58
N LEU A 131 -11.29 -4.11 7.48
CA LEU A 131 -10.27 -4.08 8.54
C LEU A 131 -10.86 -3.34 9.75
N PRO A 132 -10.71 -3.90 10.98
CA PRO A 132 -11.29 -3.35 12.20
C PRO A 132 -10.63 -2.06 12.68
#